data_AF-A0A6A8GKA9-F1
#
_entry.id   AF-A0A6A8GKA9-F1
#
_cell.length_a   1.000
_cell.length_b   1.000
_cell.length_c   1.000
_cell.angle_alpha   90.00
_cell.angle_beta   90.00
_cell.angle_gamma   90.00
#
_symmetry.space_group_name_H-M   'P 1'
#
loop_
_entity.id
_entity.type
_entity.pdbx_description
1 polymer ?
#
loop_
_entity_poly.entity_id
_entity_poly.type
_entity_poly.pdbx_seq_one_letter_code
_entity_poly.pdbx_strand_id
1 'polypeptide(L)'
;MASGNKFHFDRRSLLRTLGAGGVVGLAGCTQGSDDDTSTPDSESGDGGGGSDSTETPAEDLGDTLVGPDGEQVSLSMVYSTGSETTKTIAQFMQQEYGKMGIAVELTGVPFNTMLSKYAQNTYTPDDGEERTSFNAGPRDESTSQEQWDLMLGIGFNSYPRTPTAIRPFWTSEEKRQQSTVNFYGYRPSEDLAGMLDQASKETDDARRQAILANVFGILSRDQPVNFYEFSVDLNGFQQDIQGIDAGPSIGYNYQQYFRGESGGTPSVTGAYNVGDGTDAKTLNPIRINDQESSNRLATVLDGAYSLDNDNNVVPLWVESIDTDDKQNYEFTLRDNLQWGAGYGQMTADDWVYYIQEVHQAEDNWAGDVNQSDWFRNDEPIPVEKTGELSFEVQLPEIDPAFVLKPIMWGAYCLPKGLVEQYRDMEDGGNQLNQSTEIQEIAYGGNLGPYTFERWDRESVFVATRNDDYYLRDVEGYDGTPYFEEYKYQVFGEQSTRLSAFETGEVSATGIPSAKATKFEDLDSTKVIQTPNAFCSILAYNQRANGWDQLRTREVRYALSMGVNKQTIVENIDRGYAEVAHTHQPEFSEWFDDSKVEKTGVGENYGAAKAKQMLADNLSGDYGFE
;
A
#
# COMPACT_ATOMS: atom_id res chain seq x y z
N MET A 1 21.39 46.25 10.61
CA MET A 1 20.08 46.07 11.26
C MET A 1 19.04 46.41 10.21
N ALA A 2 18.16 45.53 9.72
CA ALA A 2 17.66 44.26 10.21
C ALA A 2 17.51 43.28 9.04
N SER A 3 17.83 42.01 9.28
CA SER A 3 17.61 40.86 8.40
C SER A 3 16.20 40.30 8.63
N GLY A 4 15.44 40.10 7.56
CA GLY A 4 14.17 39.42 7.58
C GLY A 4 14.35 37.91 7.76
N ASN A 5 13.64 37.34 8.73
CA ASN A 5 13.54 35.90 8.94
C ASN A 5 12.76 35.25 7.80
N LYS A 6 13.43 34.40 7.02
CA LYS A 6 12.79 33.35 6.24
C LYS A 6 12.45 32.22 7.20
N PHE A 7 11.17 31.91 7.35
CA PHE A 7 10.71 30.70 8.03
C PHE A 7 11.13 29.50 7.17
N HIS A 8 12.15 28.78 7.62
CA HIS A 8 12.47 27.44 7.12
C HIS A 8 11.48 26.47 7.80
N PHE A 9 10.59 25.88 7.01
CA PHE A 9 9.80 24.73 7.42
C PHE A 9 10.73 23.52 7.55
N ASP A 10 10.91 23.01 8.77
CA ASP A 10 11.67 21.79 9.03
C ASP A 10 10.74 20.57 8.94
N ARG A 11 10.92 19.76 7.88
CA ARG A 11 10.20 18.49 7.66
C ARG A 11 10.42 17.47 8.80
N ARG A 12 11.45 17.63 9.64
CA ARG A 12 11.70 16.76 10.81
C ARG A 12 10.67 16.92 11.92
N SER A 13 10.00 18.07 12.03
CA SER A 13 8.94 18.28 13.03
C SER A 13 7.67 17.47 12.68
N LEU A 14 7.32 17.43 11.38
CA LEU A 14 6.14 16.70 10.87
C LEU A 14 6.26 15.19 11.10
N LEU A 15 7.48 14.63 10.96
CA LEU A 15 7.78 13.22 11.19
C LEU A 15 7.83 12.83 12.68
N ARG A 16 7.95 13.80 13.61
CA ARG A 16 7.80 13.54 15.06
C ARG A 16 6.35 13.60 15.51
N THR A 17 5.48 14.31 14.79
CA THR A 17 4.03 14.36 15.08
C THR A 17 3.25 13.21 14.45
N LEU A 18 3.84 12.58 13.44
CA LEU A 18 3.32 11.41 12.74
C LEU A 18 4.16 10.22 13.17
N GLY A 19 3.68 9.42 14.13
CA GLY A 19 4.28 8.11 14.38
C GLY A 19 4.44 7.38 13.03
N ALA A 20 5.64 6.88 12.75
CA ALA A 20 6.05 6.35 11.44
C ALA A 20 5.05 5.35 10.83
N GLY A 21 4.25 4.65 11.63
CA GLY A 21 3.24 3.70 11.15
C GLY A 21 1.96 4.28 10.53
N GLY A 22 1.65 5.57 10.71
CA GLY A 22 0.34 6.12 10.32
C GLY A 22 0.18 6.51 8.84
N VAL A 23 1.25 6.96 8.18
CA VAL A 23 1.18 7.47 6.78
C VAL A 23 1.54 6.39 5.75
N VAL A 24 2.27 5.35 6.15
CA VAL A 24 2.78 4.29 5.25
C VAL A 24 1.65 3.46 4.62
N GLY A 25 0.48 3.41 5.26
CA GLY A 25 -0.68 2.66 4.75
C GLY A 25 -1.67 3.47 3.88
N LEU A 26 -1.34 4.73 3.55
CA LEU A 26 -2.17 5.60 2.71
C LEU A 26 -1.59 5.68 1.29
N ALA A 27 -2.42 5.43 0.28
CA ALA A 27 -2.09 5.73 -1.11
C ALA A 27 -3.06 6.75 -1.69
N GLY A 28 -2.56 7.65 -2.54
CA GLY A 28 -3.42 8.35 -3.49
C GLY A 28 -3.74 7.40 -4.63
N CYS A 29 -4.95 7.47 -5.18
CA CYS A 29 -5.34 6.70 -6.38
C CYS A 29 -4.61 7.19 -7.67
N THR A 30 -3.37 7.68 -7.55
CA THR A 30 -2.57 8.31 -8.62
C THR A 30 -1.76 7.30 -9.44
N GLN A 31 -2.04 6.00 -9.35
CA GLN A 31 -1.45 5.04 -10.28
C GLN A 31 -2.08 5.25 -11.67
N GLY A 32 -1.37 5.99 -12.52
CA GLY A 32 -1.78 6.34 -13.87
C GLY A 32 -1.72 7.84 -14.09
N SER A 33 -0.51 8.38 -14.29
CA SER A 33 -0.36 9.71 -14.88
C SER A 33 -0.87 9.66 -16.32
N ASP A 34 -2.16 9.90 -16.50
CA ASP A 34 -2.79 10.10 -17.80
C ASP A 34 -2.61 11.57 -18.20
N ASP A 35 -1.64 11.84 -19.07
CA ASP A 35 -1.57 13.10 -19.81
C ASP A 35 -2.27 12.97 -21.18
N ASP A 36 -3.17 13.92 -21.41
CA ASP A 36 -3.75 14.39 -22.67
C ASP A 36 -3.90 13.40 -23.84
N THR A 37 -5.13 12.96 -24.08
CA THR A 37 -5.68 12.94 -25.45
C THR A 37 -7.18 13.22 -25.44
N SER A 38 -7.59 14.17 -26.28
CA SER A 38 -8.98 14.52 -26.59
C SER A 38 -9.79 13.31 -27.07
N THR A 39 -10.91 13.02 -26.42
CA THR A 39 -11.94 12.12 -26.92
C THR A 39 -12.75 12.80 -28.03
N PRO A 40 -13.02 12.12 -29.17
CA PRO A 40 -14.13 12.48 -30.02
C PRO A 40 -15.44 11.94 -29.42
N ASP A 41 -16.50 12.74 -29.54
CA ASP A 41 -17.87 12.33 -29.26
C ASP A 41 -18.19 10.97 -29.91
N SER A 42 -18.69 10.02 -29.13
CA SER A 42 -19.38 8.85 -29.68
C SER A 42 -20.74 8.71 -29.03
N GLU A 43 -21.74 8.69 -29.91
CA GLU A 43 -23.17 8.64 -29.60
C GLU A 43 -23.54 7.35 -28.86
N SER A 44 -24.47 7.51 -27.92
CA SER A 44 -25.08 6.44 -27.14
C SER A 44 -25.72 5.36 -28.01
N GLY A 45 -25.14 4.17 -28.00
CA GLY A 45 -25.75 2.93 -28.46
C GLY A 45 -26.57 2.30 -27.33
N ASP A 46 -27.88 2.35 -27.49
CA ASP A 46 -28.87 1.67 -26.65
C ASP A 46 -28.67 0.15 -26.69
N GLY A 47 -28.60 -0.48 -25.52
CA GLY A 47 -28.30 -1.90 -25.32
C GLY A 47 -28.91 -2.41 -24.03
N GLY A 48 -30.24 -2.53 -24.00
CA GLY A 48 -30.98 -3.04 -22.86
C GLY A 48 -30.92 -4.57 -22.68
N GLY A 49 -31.21 -5.00 -21.45
CA GLY A 49 -31.78 -6.32 -21.15
C GLY A 49 -31.15 -7.03 -19.94
N GLY A 50 -31.72 -6.83 -18.74
CA GLY A 50 -31.31 -7.57 -17.53
C GLY A 50 -32.30 -7.46 -16.38
N SER A 51 -33.33 -8.33 -16.42
CA SER A 51 -34.28 -8.77 -15.37
C SER A 51 -34.84 -7.78 -14.35
N ASP A 52 -36.11 -7.45 -14.60
CA ASP A 52 -37.14 -6.99 -13.66
C ASP A 52 -37.15 -7.86 -12.38
N SER A 53 -36.70 -7.30 -11.27
CA SER A 53 -37.03 -7.81 -9.94
C SER A 53 -38.20 -6.99 -9.43
N THR A 54 -39.28 -7.66 -9.04
CA THR A 54 -40.54 -7.04 -8.60
C THR A 54 -40.29 -6.22 -7.34
N GLU A 55 -40.00 -4.93 -7.50
CA GLU A 55 -39.91 -3.96 -6.42
C GLU A 55 -41.26 -3.85 -5.72
N THR A 56 -41.27 -4.00 -4.40
CA THR A 56 -42.39 -3.53 -3.60
C THR A 56 -42.36 -2.01 -3.69
N PRO A 57 -43.46 -1.31 -4.02
CA PRO A 57 -43.41 0.12 -4.24
C PRO A 57 -42.93 0.79 -2.97
N ALA A 58 -41.79 1.51 -3.04
CA ALA A 58 -41.50 2.53 -2.05
C ALA A 58 -42.75 3.41 -1.93
N GLU A 59 -43.09 3.84 -0.72
CA GLU A 59 -44.03 4.95 -0.59
C GLU A 59 -43.52 6.09 -1.51
N ASP A 60 -44.42 6.82 -2.16
CA ASP A 60 -44.04 7.95 -3.03
C ASP A 60 -43.47 9.05 -2.13
N LEU A 61 -42.20 8.89 -1.74
CA LEU A 61 -41.52 9.69 -0.72
C LEU A 61 -41.27 11.11 -1.23
N GLY A 62 -41.21 11.32 -2.55
CA GLY A 62 -40.70 12.52 -3.17
C GLY A 62 -39.36 12.27 -3.86
N ASP A 63 -38.96 13.21 -4.73
CA ASP A 63 -37.75 13.08 -5.53
C ASP A 63 -36.53 13.71 -4.87
N THR A 64 -36.75 14.69 -3.99
CA THR A 64 -35.71 15.55 -3.42
C THR A 64 -35.61 15.34 -1.92
N LEU A 65 -34.41 15.08 -1.40
CA LEU A 65 -34.17 15.11 0.04
C LEU A 65 -34.00 16.55 0.48
N VAL A 66 -34.84 17.03 1.39
CA VAL A 66 -34.79 18.38 1.96
C VAL A 66 -34.34 18.35 3.42
N GLY A 67 -33.59 19.38 3.81
CA GLY A 67 -33.12 19.58 5.18
C GLY A 67 -34.07 20.44 6.04
N PRO A 68 -33.64 20.80 7.25
CA PRO A 68 -34.44 21.55 8.22
C PRO A 68 -34.83 22.98 7.77
N ASP A 69 -34.11 23.52 6.79
CA ASP A 69 -34.38 24.81 6.15
C ASP A 69 -35.35 24.70 4.96
N GLY A 70 -35.75 23.48 4.59
CA GLY A 70 -36.56 23.20 3.41
C GLY A 70 -35.78 23.31 2.09
N GLU A 71 -34.45 23.46 2.14
CA GLU A 71 -33.60 23.42 0.96
C GLU A 71 -33.16 21.98 0.67
N GLN A 72 -32.83 21.71 -0.60
CA GLN A 72 -32.30 20.41 -0.97
C GLN A 72 -30.98 20.14 -0.24
N VAL A 73 -30.85 18.96 0.36
CA VAL A 73 -29.59 18.51 0.95
C VAL A 73 -28.51 18.47 -0.12
N SER A 74 -27.46 19.26 0.08
CA SER A 74 -26.27 19.31 -0.78
C SER A 74 -25.04 18.89 0.03
N LEU A 75 -24.34 17.84 -0.43
CA LEU A 75 -23.13 17.33 0.20
C LEU A 75 -21.89 17.76 -0.58
N SER A 76 -20.87 18.20 0.13
CA SER A 76 -19.57 18.54 -0.43
C SER A 76 -18.71 17.28 -0.59
N MET A 77 -18.27 16.98 -1.82
CA MET A 77 -17.36 15.88 -2.12
C MET A 77 -16.03 16.40 -2.63
N VAL A 78 -14.96 16.18 -1.86
CA VAL A 78 -13.59 16.46 -2.29
C VAL A 78 -12.98 15.22 -2.93
N TYR A 79 -12.33 15.37 -4.09
CA TYR A 79 -11.67 14.26 -4.77
C TYR A 79 -10.23 14.60 -5.20
N SER A 80 -9.36 13.59 -5.24
CA SER A 80 -7.96 13.79 -5.60
C SER A 80 -7.82 13.98 -7.10
N THR A 81 -7.14 15.04 -7.53
CA THR A 81 -6.77 15.26 -8.93
C THR A 81 -5.52 14.47 -9.30
N GLY A 82 -5.28 14.27 -10.59
CA GLY A 82 -4.13 13.53 -11.12
C GLY A 82 -4.48 12.14 -11.66
N SER A 83 -5.76 11.77 -11.62
CA SER A 83 -6.33 10.57 -12.25
C SER A 83 -7.69 10.92 -12.85
N GLU A 84 -7.86 10.74 -14.17
CA GLU A 84 -9.16 10.96 -14.83
C GLU A 84 -10.18 9.90 -14.39
N THR A 85 -9.73 8.69 -14.08
CA THR A 85 -10.54 7.63 -13.45
C THR A 85 -11.16 8.12 -12.14
N THR A 86 -10.37 8.67 -11.22
CA THR A 86 -10.88 9.19 -9.92
C THR A 86 -11.95 10.27 -10.13
N LYS A 87 -11.73 11.17 -11.09
CA LYS A 87 -12.72 12.21 -11.44
C LYS A 87 -14.00 11.62 -12.04
N THR A 88 -13.87 10.61 -12.90
CA THR A 88 -15.01 9.91 -13.51
C THR A 88 -15.83 9.19 -12.45
N ILE A 89 -15.19 8.53 -11.49
CA ILE A 89 -15.85 7.89 -10.33
C ILE A 89 -16.57 8.93 -9.48
N ALA A 90 -15.96 10.09 -9.20
CA ALA A 90 -16.59 11.16 -8.43
C ALA A 90 -17.87 11.68 -9.13
N GLN A 91 -17.81 11.89 -10.44
CA GLN A 91 -18.97 12.30 -11.25
C GLN A 91 -20.05 11.22 -11.30
N PHE A 92 -19.66 9.96 -11.38
CA PHE A 92 -20.59 8.84 -11.32
C PHE A 92 -21.31 8.75 -9.96
N MET A 93 -20.57 8.83 -8.85
CA MET A 93 -21.15 8.86 -7.51
C MET A 93 -22.06 10.07 -7.29
N GLN A 94 -21.71 11.26 -7.81
CA GLN A 94 -22.59 12.43 -7.81
C GLN A 94 -23.93 12.13 -8.50
N GLN A 95 -23.92 11.43 -9.65
CA GLN A 95 -25.15 11.05 -10.35
C GLN A 95 -25.97 10.03 -9.56
N GLU A 96 -25.32 9.03 -8.96
CA GLU A 96 -26.00 8.03 -8.12
C GLU A 96 -26.67 8.68 -6.90
N TYR A 97 -25.99 9.61 -6.21
CA TYR A 97 -26.59 10.37 -5.11
C TYR A 97 -27.72 11.30 -5.57
N GLY A 98 -27.62 11.87 -6.77
CA GLY A 98 -28.71 12.63 -7.38
C GLY A 98 -29.99 11.80 -7.57
N LYS A 99 -29.86 10.52 -7.94
CA LYS A 99 -31.01 9.58 -8.01
C LYS A 99 -31.64 9.32 -6.65
N MET A 100 -30.89 9.54 -5.56
CA MET A 100 -31.36 9.47 -4.17
C MET A 100 -31.93 10.81 -3.67
N GLY A 101 -32.02 11.84 -4.51
CA GLY A 101 -32.54 13.16 -4.14
C GLY A 101 -31.51 14.07 -3.45
N ILE A 102 -30.24 13.65 -3.38
CA ILE A 102 -29.15 14.38 -2.72
C ILE A 102 -28.32 15.10 -3.79
N ALA A 103 -28.14 16.41 -3.65
CA ALA A 103 -27.18 17.15 -4.47
C ALA A 103 -25.76 16.90 -3.97
N VAL A 104 -24.77 16.88 -4.87
CA VAL A 104 -23.36 16.75 -4.50
C VAL A 104 -22.52 17.80 -5.22
N GLU A 105 -21.72 18.55 -4.48
CA GLU A 105 -20.78 19.54 -5.01
C GLU A 105 -19.37 18.97 -5.07
N LEU A 106 -18.82 18.82 -6.28
CA LEU A 106 -17.50 18.24 -6.51
C LEU A 106 -16.39 19.31 -6.42
N THR A 107 -15.38 19.04 -5.60
CA THR A 107 -14.16 19.86 -5.50
C THR A 107 -12.92 19.01 -5.74
N GLY A 108 -12.25 19.21 -6.88
CA GLY A 108 -10.99 18.53 -7.19
C GLY A 108 -9.78 19.25 -6.58
N VAL A 109 -8.95 18.53 -5.82
CA VAL A 109 -7.71 19.07 -5.24
C VAL A 109 -6.51 18.12 -5.40
N PRO A 110 -5.27 18.61 -5.48
CA PRO A 110 -4.08 17.74 -5.48
C PRO A 110 -4.01 16.88 -4.21
N PHE A 111 -3.53 15.64 -4.31
CA PHE A 111 -3.48 14.68 -3.19
C PHE A 111 -2.86 15.24 -1.90
N ASN A 112 -1.69 15.89 -2.00
CA ASN A 112 -1.05 16.50 -0.82
C ASN A 112 -1.87 17.63 -0.19
N THR A 113 -2.66 18.34 -1.01
CA THR A 113 -3.60 19.37 -0.53
C THR A 113 -4.80 18.72 0.14
N MET A 114 -5.34 17.63 -0.41
CA MET A 114 -6.37 16.82 0.24
C MET A 114 -5.92 16.38 1.63
N LEU A 115 -4.73 15.78 1.74
CA LEU A 115 -4.22 15.31 3.03
C LEU A 115 -4.06 16.44 4.04
N SER A 116 -3.41 17.53 3.65
CA SER A 116 -3.08 18.62 4.59
C SER A 116 -4.26 19.52 4.97
N LYS A 117 -5.23 19.72 4.08
CA LYS A 117 -6.34 20.66 4.31
C LYS A 117 -7.67 20.00 4.68
N TYR A 118 -7.91 18.79 4.18
CA TYR A 118 -9.18 18.10 4.34
C TYR A 118 -9.09 16.89 5.27
N ALA A 119 -8.00 16.11 5.21
CA ALA A 119 -7.87 14.92 6.08
C ALA A 119 -7.19 15.24 7.43
N GLN A 120 -6.18 16.11 7.48
CA GLN A 120 -5.60 16.50 8.77
C GLN A 120 -6.61 17.30 9.59
N ASN A 121 -6.73 16.93 10.86
CA ASN A 121 -7.61 17.56 11.83
C ASN A 121 -6.80 18.31 12.87
N THR A 122 -7.43 19.32 13.46
CA THR A 122 -6.86 20.11 14.55
C THR A 122 -7.78 20.05 15.77
N TYR A 123 -7.19 20.02 16.96
CA TYR A 123 -7.90 20.04 18.24
C TYR A 123 -7.06 20.78 19.28
N THR A 124 -7.71 21.65 20.05
CA THR A 124 -7.07 22.39 21.16
C THR A 124 -7.71 21.92 22.46
N PRO A 125 -7.02 21.07 23.24
CA PRO A 125 -7.48 20.64 24.56
C PRO A 125 -7.44 21.79 25.58
N ASP A 126 -7.93 21.50 26.80
CA ASP A 126 -7.94 22.44 27.93
C ASP A 126 -6.55 22.98 28.33
N ASP A 127 -5.47 22.30 27.94
CA ASP A 127 -4.09 22.76 28.14
C ASP A 127 -3.71 23.93 27.22
N GLY A 128 -4.53 24.22 26.20
CA GLY A 128 -4.35 25.32 25.26
C GLY A 128 -3.32 25.04 24.16
N GLU A 129 -2.72 23.84 24.12
CA GLU A 129 -1.76 23.46 23.09
C GLU A 129 -2.47 22.78 21.91
N GLU A 130 -2.56 23.49 20.79
CA GLU A 130 -3.14 22.99 19.56
C GLU A 130 -2.39 21.75 19.05
N ARG A 131 -3.14 20.71 18.70
CA ARG A 131 -2.62 19.44 18.18
C ARG A 131 -3.15 19.24 16.77
N THR A 132 -2.28 18.87 15.85
CA THR A 132 -2.64 18.58 14.45
C THR A 132 -2.14 17.21 14.07
N SER A 133 -3.04 16.34 13.61
CA SER A 133 -2.74 15.01 13.09
C SER A 133 -3.95 14.48 12.30
N PHE A 134 -3.83 13.30 11.68
CA PHE A 134 -4.98 12.63 11.08
C PHE A 134 -6.00 12.15 12.13
N ASN A 135 -5.67 12.13 13.43
CA ASN A 135 -6.61 11.89 14.52
C ASN A 135 -6.32 12.77 15.75
N ALA A 136 -6.46 14.09 15.59
CA ALA A 136 -5.97 15.07 16.57
C ALA A 136 -6.72 15.11 17.91
N GLY A 137 -7.99 14.72 17.94
CA GLY A 137 -8.84 14.92 19.12
C GLY A 137 -10.16 14.16 19.08
N PRO A 138 -11.08 14.45 20.02
CA PRO A 138 -12.43 13.88 20.04
C PRO A 138 -13.16 14.19 18.74
N ARG A 139 -13.89 13.21 18.19
CA ARG A 139 -14.69 13.38 16.95
C ARG A 139 -15.59 14.62 16.99
N ASP A 140 -16.12 14.92 18.16
CA ASP A 140 -17.12 15.97 18.37
C ASP A 140 -16.53 17.38 18.46
N GLU A 141 -15.20 17.51 18.49
CA GLU A 141 -14.50 18.78 18.71
C GLU A 141 -13.42 19.08 17.67
N SER A 142 -12.77 18.05 17.13
CA SER A 142 -11.72 18.21 16.12
C SER A 142 -12.32 18.40 14.73
N THR A 143 -11.72 19.26 13.92
CA THR A 143 -12.14 19.51 12.54
C THR A 143 -10.94 19.62 11.62
N SER A 144 -11.15 19.36 10.33
CA SER A 144 -10.20 19.72 9.28
C SER A 144 -10.20 21.23 9.02
N GLN A 145 -9.19 21.71 8.30
CA GLN A 145 -9.10 23.12 7.93
C GLN A 145 -10.23 23.53 6.98
N GLU A 146 -10.51 22.69 5.99
CA GLU A 146 -11.59 22.89 5.01
C GLU A 146 -12.74 21.92 5.29
N GLN A 147 -13.97 22.36 5.05
CA GLN A 147 -15.17 21.53 5.19
C GLN A 147 -15.29 20.50 4.06
N TRP A 148 -15.78 19.30 4.40
CA TRP A 148 -16.13 18.25 3.45
C TRP A 148 -17.12 17.26 4.09
N ASP A 149 -17.95 16.60 3.28
CA ASP A 149 -18.85 15.52 3.72
C ASP A 149 -18.39 14.16 3.21
N LEU A 150 -17.95 14.14 1.96
CA LEU A 150 -17.48 12.95 1.24
C LEU A 150 -16.06 13.17 0.72
N MET A 151 -15.19 12.15 0.81
CA MET A 151 -13.82 12.25 0.30
C MET A 151 -13.44 11.01 -0.51
N LEU A 152 -12.99 11.24 -1.75
CA LEU A 152 -12.61 10.21 -2.72
C LEU A 152 -11.15 10.38 -3.18
N GLY A 153 -10.45 9.28 -3.45
CA GLY A 153 -9.09 9.30 -3.99
C GLY A 153 -8.01 8.98 -2.96
N ILE A 154 -8.41 8.44 -1.80
CA ILE A 154 -7.53 7.78 -0.83
C ILE A 154 -7.82 6.28 -0.89
N GLY A 155 -6.78 5.47 -0.99
CA GLY A 155 -6.81 4.03 -0.77
C GLY A 155 -6.07 3.67 0.52
N PHE A 156 -6.57 2.67 1.24
CA PHE A 156 -5.93 2.14 2.44
C PHE A 156 -5.36 0.76 2.15
N ASN A 157 -4.12 0.50 2.58
CA ASN A 157 -3.55 -0.84 2.49
C ASN A 157 -4.38 -1.83 3.34
N SER A 158 -4.80 -2.93 2.74
CA SER A 158 -5.55 -4.01 3.41
C SER A 158 -4.65 -4.90 4.28
N TYR A 159 -3.34 -4.86 4.06
CA TYR A 159 -2.36 -5.75 4.69
C TYR A 159 -2.78 -7.23 4.53
N PRO A 160 -2.86 -7.74 3.29
CA PRO A 160 -3.47 -9.05 3.01
C PRO A 160 -2.77 -10.21 3.72
N ARG A 161 -1.48 -10.07 4.06
CA ARG A 161 -0.70 -11.05 4.84
C ARG A 161 -0.78 -10.84 6.34
N THR A 162 -1.02 -9.60 6.78
CA THR A 162 -1.00 -9.20 8.19
C THR A 162 -2.21 -8.33 8.56
N PRO A 163 -3.45 -8.84 8.46
CA PRO A 163 -4.66 -8.00 8.47
C PRO A 163 -4.86 -7.25 9.79
N THR A 164 -4.20 -7.66 10.88
CA THR A 164 -4.22 -6.92 12.14
C THR A 164 -3.54 -5.55 12.07
N ALA A 165 -2.74 -5.29 11.03
CA ALA A 165 -2.08 -4.00 10.78
C ALA A 165 -3.06 -2.89 10.34
N ILE A 166 -4.34 -3.21 10.10
CA ILE A 166 -5.39 -2.23 9.75
C ILE A 166 -5.88 -1.40 10.95
N ARG A 167 -5.39 -1.71 12.17
CA ARG A 167 -5.73 -1.05 13.44
C ARG A 167 -5.68 0.50 13.37
N PRO A 168 -4.67 1.14 12.73
CA PRO A 168 -4.59 2.60 12.58
C PRO A 168 -5.79 3.25 11.90
N PHE A 169 -6.47 2.50 11.03
CA PHE A 169 -7.61 3.00 10.29
C PHE A 169 -8.89 2.88 11.09
N TRP A 170 -9.18 1.70 11.65
CA TRP A 170 -10.54 1.31 12.03
C TRP A 170 -10.84 1.32 13.53
N THR A 171 -9.91 1.76 14.36
CA THR A 171 -10.11 1.87 15.81
C THR A 171 -10.61 3.25 16.22
N SER A 172 -11.31 3.33 17.36
CA SER A 172 -11.86 4.61 17.85
C SER A 172 -10.76 5.57 18.28
N GLU A 173 -11.10 6.86 18.32
CA GLU A 173 -10.21 7.89 18.86
C GLU A 173 -9.99 7.76 20.38
N GLU A 174 -10.65 6.85 21.10
CA GLU A 174 -10.30 6.58 22.49
C GLU A 174 -8.97 5.80 22.60
N LYS A 175 -8.57 5.15 21.50
CA LYS A 175 -7.33 4.40 21.36
C LYS A 175 -6.34 5.14 20.44
N ARG A 176 -6.17 6.48 20.55
CA ARG A 176 -5.37 7.29 19.58
C ARG A 176 -3.95 6.80 19.32
N GLN A 177 -3.30 6.15 20.29
CA GLN A 177 -1.98 5.53 20.09
C GLN A 177 -2.01 4.41 19.04
N GLN A 178 -3.16 3.75 18.90
CA GLN A 178 -3.43 2.69 17.94
C GLN A 178 -4.22 3.18 16.71
N SER A 179 -4.98 4.29 16.83
CA SER A 179 -5.86 4.88 15.81
C SER A 179 -5.25 6.16 15.23
N THR A 180 -4.12 6.06 14.52
CA THR A 180 -3.40 7.26 14.09
C THR A 180 -4.00 7.94 12.85
N VAL A 181 -4.87 7.24 12.10
CA VAL A 181 -5.32 7.69 10.77
C VAL A 181 -6.75 8.16 10.74
N ASN A 182 -7.62 7.74 11.67
CA ASN A 182 -9.10 7.92 11.69
C ASN A 182 -9.60 9.37 11.48
N PHE A 183 -9.35 9.98 10.34
CA PHE A 183 -9.57 11.40 10.06
C PHE A 183 -11.03 11.74 9.80
N TYR A 184 -11.81 10.71 9.53
CA TYR A 184 -13.23 10.75 9.25
C TYR A 184 -14.07 10.51 10.53
N GLY A 185 -13.44 10.29 11.69
CA GLY A 185 -14.13 10.26 12.98
C GLY A 185 -15.00 9.02 13.21
N TYR A 186 -14.59 7.86 12.72
CA TYR A 186 -15.33 6.63 12.95
C TYR A 186 -15.25 6.16 14.41
N ARG A 187 -16.39 5.78 14.97
CA ARG A 187 -16.52 5.05 16.24
C ARG A 187 -17.14 3.67 15.95
N PRO A 188 -16.38 2.57 16.09
CA PRO A 188 -16.88 1.23 15.87
C PRO A 188 -18.10 0.89 16.74
N SER A 189 -19.03 0.10 16.20
CA SER A 189 -20.17 -0.43 16.98
C SER A 189 -19.77 -1.50 18.00
N GLU A 190 -18.62 -2.13 17.79
CA GLU A 190 -18.06 -3.21 18.60
C GLU A 190 -16.55 -3.00 18.84
N ASP A 191 -15.94 -3.73 19.78
CA ASP A 191 -14.51 -3.57 20.14
C ASP A 191 -13.55 -4.14 19.09
N LEU A 192 -13.41 -3.42 17.96
CA LEU A 192 -12.47 -3.77 16.90
C LEU A 192 -11.01 -3.79 17.39
N ALA A 193 -10.64 -2.90 18.32
CA ALA A 193 -9.28 -2.86 18.85
C ALA A 193 -8.95 -4.14 19.61
N GLY A 194 -9.83 -4.57 20.52
CA GLY A 194 -9.67 -5.83 21.26
C GLY A 194 -9.65 -7.06 20.35
N MET A 195 -10.50 -7.09 19.31
CA MET A 195 -10.51 -8.19 18.33
C MET A 195 -9.20 -8.25 17.53
N LEU A 196 -8.69 -7.11 17.06
CA LEU A 196 -7.42 -7.04 16.33
C LEU A 196 -6.22 -7.40 17.22
N ASP A 197 -6.25 -7.01 18.50
CA ASP A 197 -5.24 -7.39 19.49
C ASP A 197 -5.26 -8.90 19.75
N GLN A 198 -6.46 -9.48 19.93
CA GLN A 198 -6.63 -10.93 20.08
C GLN A 198 -6.15 -11.68 18.83
N ALA A 199 -6.58 -11.27 17.63
CA ALA A 199 -6.16 -11.89 16.38
C ALA A 199 -4.65 -11.75 16.12
N SER A 200 -4.00 -10.73 16.66
CA SER A 200 -2.54 -10.56 16.48
C SER A 200 -1.71 -11.55 17.28
N LYS A 201 -2.30 -12.18 18.31
CA LYS A 201 -1.65 -13.14 19.22
C LYS A 201 -2.18 -14.57 19.07
N GLU A 202 -3.25 -14.77 18.31
CA GLU A 202 -3.86 -16.08 18.11
C GLU A 202 -3.03 -16.93 17.14
N THR A 203 -2.54 -18.07 17.63
CA THR A 203 -1.64 -18.98 16.90
C THR A 203 -2.38 -20.09 16.14
N ASP A 204 -3.69 -20.22 16.36
CA ASP A 204 -4.55 -21.13 15.61
C ASP A 204 -5.22 -20.38 14.45
N ASP A 205 -4.83 -20.73 13.23
CA ASP A 205 -5.25 -20.01 12.02
C ASP A 205 -6.77 -19.99 11.84
N ALA A 206 -7.47 -21.09 12.17
CA ALA A 206 -8.93 -21.15 12.05
C ALA A 206 -9.63 -20.21 13.05
N ARG A 207 -9.16 -20.16 14.30
CA ARG A 207 -9.67 -19.21 15.30
C ARG A 207 -9.31 -17.78 14.93
N ARG A 208 -8.11 -17.54 14.40
CA ARG A 208 -7.66 -16.23 13.94
C ARG A 208 -8.52 -15.73 12.79
N GLN A 209 -8.75 -16.54 11.76
CA GLN A 209 -9.62 -16.23 10.63
C GLN A 209 -11.05 -15.95 11.12
N ALA A 210 -11.59 -16.74 12.06
CA ALA A 210 -12.93 -16.50 12.60
C ALA A 210 -13.06 -15.16 13.35
N ILE A 211 -12.00 -14.70 14.04
CA ILE A 211 -11.94 -13.36 14.65
C ILE A 211 -11.91 -12.28 13.57
N LEU A 212 -11.07 -12.44 12.55
CA LEU A 212 -10.96 -11.50 11.43
C LEU A 212 -12.26 -11.40 10.62
N ALA A 213 -12.97 -12.51 10.41
CA ALA A 213 -14.31 -12.53 9.81
C ALA A 213 -15.31 -11.64 10.57
N ASN A 214 -15.23 -11.61 11.92
CA ASN A 214 -16.05 -10.67 12.71
C ASN A 214 -15.65 -9.23 12.43
N VAL A 215 -14.36 -8.93 12.42
CA VAL A 215 -13.84 -7.59 12.12
C VAL A 215 -14.34 -7.11 10.76
N PHE A 216 -14.20 -7.92 9.72
CA PHE A 216 -14.62 -7.57 8.36
C PHE A 216 -16.14 -7.43 8.23
N GLY A 217 -16.90 -8.28 8.93
CA GLY A 217 -18.35 -8.16 9.03
C GLY A 217 -18.79 -6.85 9.69
N ILE A 218 -18.17 -6.48 10.82
CA ILE A 218 -18.44 -5.21 11.51
C ILE A 218 -18.13 -4.03 10.58
N LEU A 219 -16.99 -4.01 9.90
CA LEU A 219 -16.65 -2.93 8.96
C LEU A 219 -17.67 -2.80 7.83
N SER A 220 -18.11 -3.92 7.25
CA SER A 220 -19.11 -3.92 6.18
C SER A 220 -20.51 -3.49 6.65
N ARG A 221 -20.85 -3.73 7.92
CA ARG A 221 -22.15 -3.34 8.50
C ARG A 221 -22.15 -1.91 9.01
N ASP A 222 -21.03 -1.46 9.57
CA ASP A 222 -20.88 -0.12 10.14
C ASP A 222 -20.67 0.95 9.07
N GLN A 223 -20.16 0.55 7.90
CA GLN A 223 -19.83 1.43 6.77
C GLN A 223 -19.09 2.69 7.25
N PRO A 224 -17.92 2.55 7.92
CA PRO A 224 -17.12 3.69 8.34
C PRO A 224 -16.76 4.60 7.15
N VAL A 225 -16.60 3.96 6.00
CA VAL A 225 -16.40 4.45 4.65
C VAL A 225 -17.16 3.50 3.72
N ASN A 226 -17.41 3.90 2.47
CA ASN A 226 -17.80 2.93 1.44
C ASN A 226 -16.53 2.34 0.82
N PHE A 227 -16.24 1.08 1.15
CA PHE A 227 -15.27 0.27 0.41
C PHE A 227 -15.86 -0.02 -0.96
N TYR A 228 -15.24 0.42 -2.06
CA TYR A 228 -15.87 0.25 -3.38
C TYR A 228 -15.08 -0.66 -4.32
N GLU A 229 -13.75 -0.67 -4.28
CA GLU A 229 -12.94 -1.58 -5.10
C GLU A 229 -11.56 -1.87 -4.52
N PHE A 230 -10.94 -2.93 -5.04
CA PHE A 230 -9.50 -3.15 -5.06
C PHE A 230 -9.02 -3.00 -6.50
N SER A 231 -8.02 -2.14 -6.72
CA SER A 231 -7.38 -2.06 -8.03
C SER A 231 -6.54 -3.31 -8.31
N VAL A 232 -6.09 -3.43 -9.55
CA VAL A 232 -5.08 -4.41 -9.95
C VAL A 232 -3.92 -3.70 -10.61
N ASP A 233 -2.73 -4.27 -10.53
CA ASP A 233 -1.58 -3.84 -11.31
C ASP A 233 -1.55 -4.60 -12.63
N LEU A 234 -1.28 -3.91 -13.73
CA LEU A 234 -1.15 -4.49 -15.06
C LEU A 234 0.32 -4.49 -15.49
N ASN A 235 0.92 -5.66 -15.42
CA ASN A 235 2.35 -5.85 -15.64
C ASN A 235 2.58 -6.31 -17.08
N GLY A 236 3.12 -5.43 -17.92
CA GLY A 236 3.49 -5.75 -19.30
C GLY A 236 4.86 -6.42 -19.36
N PHE A 237 4.97 -7.51 -20.10
CA PHE A 237 6.22 -8.19 -20.42
C PHE A 237 6.32 -8.48 -21.93
N GLN A 238 7.53 -8.50 -22.48
CA GLN A 238 7.74 -9.08 -23.81
C GLN A 238 7.36 -10.57 -23.77
N GLN A 239 6.79 -11.05 -24.86
CA GLN A 239 6.25 -12.41 -24.97
C GLN A 239 7.33 -13.48 -24.75
N ASP A 240 8.58 -13.16 -25.08
CA ASP A 240 9.74 -14.04 -24.91
C ASP A 240 10.34 -14.03 -23.50
N ILE A 241 9.83 -13.25 -22.56
CA ILE A 241 10.22 -13.34 -21.15
C ILE A 241 9.45 -14.48 -20.48
N GLN A 242 10.17 -15.47 -19.97
CA GLN A 242 9.63 -16.67 -19.31
C GLN A 242 10.13 -16.78 -17.87
N GLY A 243 9.58 -17.73 -17.11
CA GLY A 243 9.93 -17.97 -15.70
C GLY A 243 9.17 -17.10 -14.70
N ILE A 244 8.21 -16.29 -15.17
CA ILE A 244 7.36 -15.44 -14.33
C ILE A 244 6.37 -16.32 -13.58
N ASP A 245 6.40 -16.28 -12.25
CA ASP A 245 5.34 -16.83 -11.42
C ASP A 245 4.35 -15.72 -11.04
N ALA A 246 3.17 -15.75 -11.66
CA ALA A 246 2.18 -14.69 -11.56
C ALA A 246 1.34 -14.82 -10.28
N GLY A 247 1.21 -13.72 -9.54
CA GLY A 247 0.38 -13.64 -8.35
C GLY A 247 0.66 -12.38 -7.52
N PRO A 248 0.16 -12.31 -6.28
CA PRO A 248 0.32 -11.14 -5.41
C PRO A 248 1.77 -10.76 -5.07
N SER A 249 2.71 -11.70 -5.25
CA SER A 249 4.15 -11.52 -5.01
C SER A 249 4.94 -11.52 -6.31
N ILE A 250 4.34 -11.15 -7.45
CA ILE A 250 5.03 -11.17 -8.74
C ILE A 250 6.41 -10.50 -8.66
N GLY A 251 7.41 -11.17 -9.21
CA GLY A 251 8.80 -10.71 -9.10
C GLY A 251 9.58 -11.29 -7.92
N TYR A 252 8.97 -12.04 -6.99
CA TYR A 252 9.73 -12.71 -5.92
C TYR A 252 10.80 -13.68 -6.46
N ASN A 253 10.61 -14.20 -7.68
CA ASN A 253 11.51 -15.13 -8.38
C ASN A 253 12.17 -14.51 -9.63
N TYR A 254 12.31 -13.18 -9.72
CA TYR A 254 12.85 -12.49 -10.90
C TYR A 254 14.25 -12.97 -11.36
N GLN A 255 15.08 -13.47 -10.45
CA GLN A 255 16.38 -14.07 -10.73
C GLN A 255 16.28 -15.31 -11.62
N GLN A 256 15.11 -15.95 -11.69
CA GLN A 256 14.82 -17.09 -12.55
C GLN A 256 14.21 -16.69 -13.89
N TYR A 257 13.93 -15.40 -14.12
CA TYR A 257 13.40 -14.95 -15.40
C TYR A 257 14.44 -15.16 -16.50
N PHE A 258 13.98 -15.52 -17.70
CA PHE A 258 14.86 -15.76 -18.85
C PHE A 258 14.19 -15.39 -20.17
N ARG A 259 15.00 -15.15 -21.21
CA ARG A 259 14.49 -14.96 -22.57
C ARG A 259 14.42 -16.31 -23.30
N GLY A 260 13.25 -16.66 -23.84
CA GLY A 260 13.05 -17.90 -24.59
C GLY A 260 11.59 -18.18 -24.98
N GLU A 261 11.39 -19.33 -25.63
CA GLU A 261 10.05 -19.84 -25.93
C GLU A 261 9.40 -20.43 -24.67
N SER A 262 8.06 -20.48 -24.64
CA SER A 262 7.32 -21.11 -23.55
C SER A 262 7.71 -22.58 -23.38
N GLY A 263 8.09 -22.98 -22.15
CA GLY A 263 8.62 -24.31 -21.85
C GLY A 263 10.06 -24.56 -22.30
N GLY A 264 10.75 -23.52 -22.81
CA GLY A 264 12.15 -23.57 -23.19
C GLY A 264 13.09 -23.71 -21.98
N THR A 265 14.31 -24.19 -22.24
CA THR A 265 15.36 -24.26 -21.22
C THR A 265 16.02 -22.89 -21.04
N PRO A 266 16.21 -22.40 -19.81
CA PRO A 266 16.89 -21.14 -19.56
C PRO A 266 18.33 -21.10 -20.11
N SER A 267 18.74 -19.93 -20.59
CA SER A 267 20.12 -19.68 -21.01
C SER A 267 20.47 -18.21 -20.79
N VAL A 268 21.74 -17.93 -20.45
CA VAL A 268 22.21 -16.55 -20.26
C VAL A 268 22.21 -15.81 -21.60
N THR A 269 21.42 -14.75 -21.73
CA THR A 269 21.41 -13.95 -22.95
C THR A 269 20.83 -12.54 -22.76
N GLY A 270 21.51 -11.55 -23.34
CA GLY A 270 20.99 -10.21 -23.53
C GLY A 270 20.70 -9.46 -22.23
N ALA A 271 19.90 -8.39 -22.33
CA ALA A 271 19.53 -7.56 -21.21
C ALA A 271 18.05 -7.71 -20.85
N TYR A 272 17.75 -7.61 -19.56
CA TYR A 272 16.40 -7.36 -19.06
C TYR A 272 16.26 -5.88 -18.72
N ASN A 273 15.45 -5.16 -19.51
CA ASN A 273 15.27 -3.72 -19.37
C ASN A 273 13.87 -3.40 -18.84
N VAL A 274 13.78 -2.85 -17.64
CA VAL A 274 12.53 -2.37 -17.05
C VAL A 274 12.35 -0.90 -17.37
N GLY A 275 11.20 -0.54 -17.94
CA GLY A 275 10.83 0.85 -18.18
C GLY A 275 10.03 1.42 -17.03
N ASP A 276 10.58 2.43 -16.36
CA ASP A 276 9.96 3.15 -15.23
C ASP A 276 9.56 4.59 -15.64
N GLY A 277 8.59 5.17 -14.92
CA GLY A 277 8.27 6.61 -15.04
C GLY A 277 9.13 7.51 -14.14
N THR A 278 9.77 6.95 -13.12
CA THR A 278 10.47 7.65 -12.05
C THR A 278 11.77 6.94 -11.71
N ASP A 279 12.76 7.69 -11.25
CA ASP A 279 14.00 7.12 -10.73
C ASP A 279 13.91 6.82 -9.22
N ALA A 280 14.76 5.95 -8.72
CA ALA A 280 14.90 5.71 -7.28
C ALA A 280 15.48 6.92 -6.55
N LYS A 281 15.26 6.99 -5.24
CA LYS A 281 15.84 8.05 -4.40
C LYS A 281 17.22 7.68 -3.87
N THR A 282 17.46 6.41 -3.57
CA THR A 282 18.70 5.93 -2.95
C THR A 282 18.94 4.44 -3.22
N LEU A 283 20.17 3.97 -3.02
CA LEU A 283 20.51 2.54 -2.93
C LEU A 283 20.97 2.16 -1.51
N ASN A 284 20.91 3.10 -0.56
CA ASN A 284 21.34 2.86 0.81
C ASN A 284 20.22 2.18 1.61
N PRO A 285 20.40 0.93 2.09
CA PRO A 285 19.35 0.18 2.78
C PRO A 285 18.81 0.88 4.04
N ILE A 286 19.62 1.71 4.71
CA ILE A 286 19.21 2.50 5.90
C ILE A 286 18.14 3.55 5.54
N ARG A 287 18.09 3.96 4.26
CA ARG A 287 17.35 5.14 3.81
C ARG A 287 16.18 4.82 2.88
N ILE A 288 15.95 3.54 2.56
CA ILE A 288 14.91 3.12 1.64
C ILE A 288 13.53 3.14 2.32
N ASN A 289 12.60 3.85 1.70
CA ASN A 289 11.18 3.87 2.05
C ASN A 289 10.28 4.04 0.82
N ASP A 290 10.77 3.68 -0.37
CA ASP A 290 10.02 3.68 -1.63
C ASP A 290 10.35 2.46 -2.48
N GLN A 291 9.41 2.08 -3.33
CA GLN A 291 9.47 0.85 -4.13
C GLN A 291 10.57 0.92 -5.20
N GLU A 292 10.77 2.08 -5.83
CA GLU A 292 11.74 2.28 -6.90
C GLU A 292 13.18 2.02 -6.42
N SER A 293 13.48 2.48 -5.20
CA SER A 293 14.76 2.22 -4.52
C SER A 293 14.90 0.76 -4.12
N SER A 294 13.85 0.16 -3.54
CA SER A 294 13.84 -1.28 -3.20
C SER A 294 14.08 -2.17 -4.43
N ASN A 295 13.43 -1.89 -5.56
CA ASN A 295 13.55 -2.65 -6.80
C ASN A 295 14.98 -2.66 -7.35
N ARG A 296 15.65 -1.49 -7.34
CA ARG A 296 17.03 -1.37 -7.83
C ARG A 296 18.03 -2.01 -6.86
N LEU A 297 17.84 -1.85 -5.54
CA LEU A 297 18.71 -2.50 -4.57
C LEU A 297 18.57 -4.02 -4.62
N ALA A 298 17.33 -4.54 -4.71
CA ALA A 298 17.06 -5.98 -4.83
C ALA A 298 17.80 -6.59 -6.03
N THR A 299 17.97 -5.85 -7.13
CA THR A 299 18.73 -6.33 -8.29
C THR A 299 20.17 -6.72 -7.94
N VAL A 300 20.81 -6.02 -7.01
CA VAL A 300 22.23 -6.19 -6.68
C VAL A 300 22.51 -6.80 -5.31
N LEU A 301 21.48 -6.93 -4.46
CA LEU A 301 21.52 -7.61 -3.17
C LEU A 301 20.21 -8.38 -2.98
N ASP A 302 20.30 -9.63 -2.54
CA ASP A 302 19.12 -10.28 -1.98
C ASP A 302 18.80 -9.70 -0.58
N GLY A 303 17.61 -10.01 -0.06
CA GLY A 303 17.29 -9.75 1.35
C GLY A 303 17.48 -10.99 2.22
N ALA A 304 17.09 -10.90 3.49
CA ALA A 304 17.09 -12.04 4.41
C ALA A 304 16.29 -13.24 3.84
N TYR A 305 15.05 -13.00 3.41
CA TYR A 305 14.20 -13.96 2.71
C TYR A 305 13.11 -13.21 1.95
N SER A 306 12.44 -13.91 1.04
CA SER A 306 11.26 -13.39 0.33
C SER A 306 10.00 -14.19 0.70
N LEU A 307 8.86 -13.80 0.14
CA LEU A 307 7.61 -14.53 0.26
C LEU A 307 7.07 -14.83 -1.15
N ASP A 308 6.65 -16.06 -1.39
CA ASP A 308 6.02 -16.44 -2.67
C ASP A 308 4.57 -15.95 -2.77
N ASN A 309 3.89 -16.34 -3.85
CA ASN A 309 2.49 -15.98 -4.12
C ASN A 309 1.50 -16.56 -3.09
N ASP A 310 1.90 -17.59 -2.33
CA ASP A 310 1.11 -18.27 -1.31
C ASP A 310 1.52 -17.87 0.12
N ASN A 311 2.33 -16.82 0.29
CA ASN A 311 2.91 -16.37 1.56
C ASN A 311 3.90 -17.35 2.21
N ASN A 312 4.40 -18.36 1.50
CA ASN A 312 5.46 -19.20 2.03
C ASN A 312 6.79 -18.44 2.01
N VAL A 313 7.61 -18.68 3.04
CA VAL A 313 8.98 -18.15 3.11
C VAL A 313 9.81 -18.79 1.99
N VAL A 314 10.44 -17.92 1.18
CA VAL A 314 11.44 -18.29 0.18
C VAL A 314 12.82 -17.94 0.75
N PRO A 315 13.62 -18.93 1.17
CA PRO A 315 14.91 -18.68 1.82
C PRO A 315 15.93 -18.02 0.89
N LEU A 316 16.48 -16.87 1.31
CA LEU A 316 17.55 -16.13 0.61
C LEU A 316 18.82 -16.17 1.47
N TRP A 317 19.29 -15.04 2.03
CA TRP A 317 20.45 -15.06 2.94
C TRP A 317 20.18 -15.88 4.21
N VAL A 318 18.97 -15.81 4.73
CA VAL A 318 18.46 -16.69 5.80
C VAL A 318 17.97 -17.97 5.15
N GLU A 319 18.58 -19.09 5.54
CA GLU A 319 18.24 -20.44 5.10
C GLU A 319 17.03 -21.02 5.85
N SER A 320 16.95 -20.80 7.16
CA SER A 320 15.83 -21.27 7.98
C SER A 320 15.40 -20.24 9.01
N ILE A 321 14.11 -20.30 9.34
CA ILE A 321 13.49 -19.55 10.42
C ILE A 321 12.76 -20.56 11.29
N ASP A 322 13.20 -20.71 12.53
CA ASP A 322 12.66 -21.70 13.47
C ASP A 322 11.98 -21.00 14.65
N THR A 323 10.80 -21.48 15.03
CA THR A 323 10.06 -20.97 16.20
C THR A 323 9.07 -22.02 16.70
N ASP A 324 9.07 -22.27 18.01
CA ASP A 324 8.13 -23.20 18.67
C ASP A 324 6.97 -22.47 19.37
N ASP A 325 7.12 -21.18 19.65
CA ASP A 325 6.21 -20.40 20.50
C ASP A 325 5.63 -19.16 19.81
N LYS A 326 6.08 -18.87 18.58
CA LYS A 326 5.71 -17.65 17.82
C LYS A 326 6.06 -16.36 18.57
N GLN A 327 7.06 -16.42 19.44
CA GLN A 327 7.57 -15.30 20.22
C GLN A 327 9.09 -15.19 20.06
N ASN A 328 9.80 -16.32 20.07
CA ASN A 328 11.23 -16.38 19.81
C ASN A 328 11.45 -16.99 18.43
N TYR A 329 12.20 -16.27 17.59
CA TYR A 329 12.48 -16.65 16.21
C TYR A 329 13.99 -16.76 16.02
N GLU A 330 14.47 -17.99 15.78
CA GLU A 330 15.85 -18.27 15.42
C GLU A 330 16.01 -18.15 13.91
N PHE A 331 16.95 -17.32 13.47
CA PHE A 331 17.32 -17.13 12.07
C PHE A 331 18.67 -17.77 11.81
N THR A 332 18.74 -18.68 10.83
CA THR A 332 20.00 -19.30 10.39
C THR A 332 20.40 -18.78 9.02
N LEU A 333 21.60 -18.24 8.90
CA LEU A 333 22.20 -17.75 7.67
C LEU A 333 22.81 -18.90 6.86
N ARG A 334 22.83 -18.77 5.54
CA ARG A 334 23.61 -19.66 4.65
C ARG A 334 25.10 -19.53 4.92
N ASP A 335 25.84 -20.62 4.74
CA ASP A 335 27.28 -20.66 4.97
C ASP A 335 28.11 -20.12 3.80
N ASN A 336 27.57 -20.06 2.59
CA ASN A 336 28.29 -19.62 1.39
C ASN A 336 28.20 -18.11 1.09
N LEU A 337 27.70 -17.30 2.04
CA LEU A 337 27.55 -15.84 1.89
C LEU A 337 28.88 -15.10 2.08
N GLN A 338 29.31 -14.34 1.08
CA GLN A 338 30.57 -13.60 1.08
C GLN A 338 30.37 -12.15 0.67
N TRP A 339 30.68 -11.23 1.58
CA TRP A 339 30.75 -9.82 1.29
C TRP A 339 31.86 -9.50 0.29
N GLY A 340 31.63 -8.45 -0.48
CA GLY A 340 32.64 -7.78 -1.30
C GLY A 340 33.59 -6.94 -0.46
N ALA A 341 34.46 -6.18 -1.13
CA ALA A 341 35.39 -5.22 -0.52
C ALA A 341 36.29 -5.78 0.61
N GLY A 342 36.44 -7.10 0.73
CA GLY A 342 37.31 -7.75 1.70
C GLY A 342 36.73 -7.89 3.11
N TYR A 343 35.41 -7.72 3.30
CA TYR A 343 34.77 -7.90 4.61
C TYR A 343 34.61 -9.38 5.02
N GLY A 344 34.76 -10.33 4.09
CA GLY A 344 34.74 -11.77 4.38
C GLY A 344 33.33 -12.35 4.37
N GLN A 345 33.13 -13.45 5.11
CA GLN A 345 31.85 -14.15 5.19
C GLN A 345 30.81 -13.29 5.93
N MET A 346 29.55 -13.30 5.46
CA MET A 346 28.44 -12.75 6.25
C MET A 346 28.15 -13.66 7.43
N THR A 347 28.08 -13.09 8.64
CA THR A 347 27.84 -13.85 9.86
C THR A 347 26.73 -13.22 10.71
N ALA A 348 26.31 -13.92 11.77
CA ALA A 348 25.38 -13.38 12.74
C ALA A 348 25.91 -12.12 13.45
N ASP A 349 27.24 -11.92 13.50
CA ASP A 349 27.81 -10.68 14.05
C ASP A 349 27.44 -9.46 13.22
N ASP A 350 27.28 -9.60 11.90
CA ASP A 350 26.86 -8.48 11.03
C ASP A 350 25.42 -8.08 11.34
N TRP A 351 24.51 -9.06 11.40
CA TRP A 351 23.08 -8.84 11.67
C TRP A 351 22.83 -8.26 13.06
N VAL A 352 23.37 -8.89 14.10
CA VAL A 352 23.18 -8.44 15.49
C VAL A 352 23.75 -7.03 15.66
N TYR A 353 24.94 -6.76 15.11
CA TYR A 353 25.52 -5.43 15.15
C TYR A 353 24.66 -4.42 14.40
N TYR A 354 24.26 -4.71 13.16
CA TYR A 354 23.46 -3.80 12.34
C TYR A 354 22.11 -3.49 13.01
N ILE A 355 21.42 -4.48 13.57
CA ILE A 355 20.17 -4.26 14.29
C ILE A 355 20.38 -3.40 15.54
N GLN A 356 21.30 -3.77 16.42
CA GLN A 356 21.49 -3.06 17.68
C GLN A 356 22.03 -1.64 17.47
N GLU A 357 22.96 -1.50 16.53
CA GLU A 357 23.77 -0.29 16.39
C GLU A 357 23.28 0.64 15.29
N VAL A 358 22.37 0.21 14.41
CA VAL A 358 21.74 1.08 13.39
C VAL A 358 20.24 1.20 13.66
N HIS A 359 19.51 0.08 13.65
CA HIS A 359 18.06 0.10 13.81
C HIS A 359 17.64 0.53 15.23
N GLN A 360 18.30 0.02 16.26
CA GLN A 360 17.93 0.25 17.66
C GLN A 360 18.70 1.40 18.34
N ALA A 361 19.55 2.12 17.60
CA ALA A 361 20.32 3.22 18.16
C ALA A 361 19.42 4.39 18.59
N GLU A 362 19.39 4.71 19.88
CA GLU A 362 18.51 5.75 20.46
C GLU A 362 18.67 7.13 19.80
N ASP A 363 19.89 7.48 19.40
CA ASP A 363 20.20 8.74 18.73
C ASP A 363 19.86 8.75 17.23
N ASN A 364 19.52 7.58 16.67
CA ASN A 364 19.33 7.33 15.25
C ASN A 364 20.45 7.96 14.41
N TRP A 365 21.71 7.77 14.83
CA TRP A 365 22.88 8.45 14.25
C TRP A 365 22.98 8.25 12.72
N ALA A 366 22.63 7.06 12.22
CA ALA A 366 22.65 6.73 10.79
C ALA A 366 21.42 7.24 10.02
N GLY A 367 20.37 7.66 10.73
CA GLY A 367 19.13 8.13 10.15
C GLY A 367 18.32 7.01 9.49
N ASP A 368 18.20 5.87 10.15
CA ASP A 368 17.29 4.81 9.73
C ASP A 368 15.85 5.33 9.66
N VAL A 369 15.23 5.14 8.51
CA VAL A 369 13.85 5.57 8.24
C VAL A 369 12.81 4.55 8.72
N ASN A 370 13.23 3.33 9.07
CA ASN A 370 12.38 2.22 9.51
C ASN A 370 12.65 1.81 10.98
N GLN A 371 13.37 2.66 11.73
CA GLN A 371 13.77 2.39 13.11
C GLN A 371 12.61 1.93 14.00
N SER A 372 11.42 2.52 13.85
CA SER A 372 10.26 2.21 14.67
C SER A 372 9.83 0.74 14.64
N ASP A 373 10.16 0.00 13.58
CA ASP A 373 9.73 -1.38 13.42
C ASP A 373 10.43 -2.32 14.41
N TRP A 374 11.61 -1.91 14.89
CA TRP A 374 12.46 -2.64 15.85
C TRP A 374 12.15 -2.31 17.31
N PHE A 375 11.08 -1.56 17.59
CA PHE A 375 10.64 -1.22 18.93
C PHE A 375 9.22 -1.71 19.21
N ARG A 376 8.94 -1.99 20.48
CA ARG A 376 7.62 -2.32 21.00
C ARG A 376 7.45 -1.61 22.34
N ASN A 377 6.40 -0.79 22.47
CA ASN A 377 6.18 0.03 23.67
C ASN A 377 7.43 0.86 24.06
N ASP A 378 8.08 1.46 23.06
CA ASP A 378 9.31 2.26 23.20
C ASP A 378 10.55 1.48 23.70
N GLU A 379 10.48 0.16 23.83
CA GLU A 379 11.60 -0.72 24.15
C GLU A 379 12.11 -1.43 22.89
N PRO A 380 13.43 -1.56 22.68
CA PRO A 380 13.98 -2.29 21.55
C PRO A 380 13.65 -3.79 21.67
N ILE A 381 13.32 -4.43 20.54
CA ILE A 381 13.11 -5.88 20.49
C ILE A 381 14.45 -6.58 20.74
N PRO A 382 14.60 -7.43 21.77
CA PRO A 382 15.85 -8.12 22.01
C PRO A 382 16.29 -8.98 20.82
N VAL A 383 17.56 -8.84 20.45
CA VAL A 383 18.23 -9.65 19.43
C VAL A 383 19.57 -10.13 19.97
N GLU A 384 19.83 -11.43 19.89
CA GLU A 384 21.07 -12.02 20.39
C GLU A 384 21.69 -13.01 19.41
N LYS A 385 23.02 -13.06 19.41
CA LYS A 385 23.77 -14.06 18.66
C LYS A 385 23.68 -15.41 19.39
N THR A 386 23.26 -16.43 18.68
CA THR A 386 23.13 -17.81 19.19
C THR A 386 24.18 -18.75 18.59
N GLY A 387 24.72 -18.40 17.41
CA GLY A 387 25.78 -19.13 16.72
C GLY A 387 26.61 -18.24 15.79
N GLU A 388 27.58 -18.81 15.08
CA GLU A 388 28.35 -18.05 14.07
C GLU A 388 27.47 -17.58 12.91
N LEU A 389 26.55 -18.43 12.47
CA LEU A 389 25.60 -18.17 11.39
C LEU A 389 24.16 -18.10 11.90
N SER A 390 23.93 -17.93 13.21
CA SER A 390 22.57 -17.84 13.73
C SER A 390 22.40 -16.81 14.82
N PHE A 391 21.21 -16.22 14.86
CA PHE A 391 20.80 -15.24 15.84
C PHE A 391 19.29 -15.37 16.12
N GLU A 392 18.90 -14.99 17.33
CA GLU A 392 17.52 -15.06 17.79
C GLU A 392 16.94 -13.64 17.93
N VAL A 393 15.68 -13.48 17.52
CA VAL A 393 14.85 -12.31 17.82
C VAL A 393 13.79 -12.72 18.83
N GLN A 394 13.76 -12.06 20.00
CA GLN A 394 12.84 -12.37 21.09
C GLN A 394 11.76 -11.29 21.19
N LEU A 395 10.55 -11.61 20.74
CA LEU A 395 9.44 -10.66 20.78
C LEU A 395 8.91 -10.52 22.22
N PRO A 396 8.48 -9.31 22.63
CA PRO A 396 7.92 -9.11 23.97
C PRO A 396 6.56 -9.79 24.15
N GLU A 397 5.87 -10.09 23.04
CA GLU A 397 4.59 -10.80 23.00
C GLU A 397 4.58 -11.77 21.80
N ILE A 398 3.74 -12.79 21.89
CA ILE A 398 3.47 -13.70 20.77
C ILE A 398 2.96 -12.93 19.55
N ASP A 399 3.52 -13.24 18.37
CA ASP A 399 3.19 -12.61 17.08
C ASP A 399 3.44 -13.60 15.93
N PRO A 400 2.50 -14.51 15.63
CA PRO A 400 2.65 -15.52 14.57
C PRO A 400 2.89 -14.93 13.18
N ALA A 401 2.52 -13.65 12.97
CA ALA A 401 2.72 -12.96 11.70
C ALA A 401 4.09 -12.28 11.57
N PHE A 402 5.00 -12.42 12.54
CA PHE A 402 6.29 -11.72 12.54
C PHE A 402 7.07 -11.92 11.25
N VAL A 403 7.13 -13.16 10.73
CA VAL A 403 7.85 -13.49 9.49
C VAL A 403 7.24 -12.87 8.23
N LEU A 404 5.98 -12.44 8.29
CA LEU A 404 5.27 -11.80 7.18
C LEU A 404 5.40 -10.27 7.20
N LYS A 405 6.10 -9.70 8.19
CA LYS A 405 6.28 -8.25 8.34
C LYS A 405 7.59 -7.81 7.67
N PRO A 406 7.63 -6.60 7.10
CA PRO A 406 8.80 -6.04 6.42
C PRO A 406 9.94 -5.62 7.39
N ILE A 407 9.97 -6.19 8.60
CA ILE A 407 11.07 -6.05 9.56
C ILE A 407 12.23 -7.00 9.23
N MET A 408 11.89 -8.23 8.84
CA MET A 408 12.83 -9.26 8.41
C MET A 408 12.55 -9.73 6.98
N TRP A 409 11.29 -9.71 6.54
CA TRP A 409 10.96 -9.99 5.14
C TRP A 409 11.60 -8.94 4.22
N GLY A 410 12.48 -9.39 3.32
CA GLY A 410 13.23 -8.51 2.41
C GLY A 410 14.23 -7.59 3.10
N ALA A 411 14.55 -7.81 4.38
CA ALA A 411 15.46 -6.95 5.13
C ALA A 411 16.91 -7.11 4.63
N TYR A 412 17.62 -5.99 4.57
CA TYR A 412 19.05 -5.96 4.23
C TYR A 412 19.90 -5.82 5.49
N CYS A 413 21.17 -6.21 5.38
CA CYS A 413 22.20 -6.02 6.39
C CYS A 413 23.40 -5.32 5.74
N LEU A 414 24.20 -4.61 6.54
CA LEU A 414 25.51 -4.10 6.12
C LEU A 414 26.62 -4.85 6.86
N PRO A 415 27.83 -4.96 6.28
CA PRO A 415 28.97 -5.54 7.00
C PRO A 415 29.26 -4.74 8.28
N LYS A 416 29.44 -5.44 9.41
CA LYS A 416 29.83 -4.81 10.68
C LYS A 416 31.08 -3.95 10.51
N GLY A 417 32.09 -4.50 9.83
CA GLY A 417 33.36 -3.83 9.57
C GLY A 417 33.26 -2.56 8.71
N LEU A 418 32.15 -2.35 8.00
CA LEU A 418 31.85 -1.10 7.30
C LEU A 418 31.22 -0.08 8.27
N VAL A 419 30.16 -0.50 8.98
CA VAL A 419 29.37 0.38 9.85
C VAL A 419 30.19 0.88 11.04
N GLU A 420 31.01 0.03 11.65
CA GLU A 420 31.79 0.37 12.85
C GLU A 420 32.82 1.50 12.61
N GLN A 421 33.25 1.68 11.36
CA GLN A 421 34.18 2.76 11.01
C GLN A 421 33.57 4.13 11.26
N TYR A 422 32.26 4.26 11.08
CA TYR A 422 31.56 5.54 11.14
C TYR A 422 30.88 5.79 12.47
N ARG A 423 30.52 4.75 13.23
CA ARG A 423 29.65 4.87 14.41
C ARG A 423 30.06 5.96 15.39
N ASP A 424 31.32 5.96 15.81
CA ASP A 424 31.81 6.86 16.87
C ASP A 424 32.30 8.23 16.33
N MET A 425 32.11 8.51 15.04
CA MET A 425 32.47 9.79 14.43
C MET A 425 31.40 10.85 14.69
N GLU A 426 31.81 12.10 14.92
CA GLU A 426 30.91 13.24 15.20
C GLU A 426 29.84 13.47 14.12
N ASP A 427 30.12 13.10 12.87
CA ASP A 427 29.18 13.16 11.73
C ASP A 427 29.12 11.82 10.98
N GLY A 428 29.28 10.72 11.73
CA GLY A 428 29.43 9.38 11.19
C GLY A 428 28.30 8.93 10.28
N GLY A 429 27.06 9.19 10.66
CA GLY A 429 25.90 8.76 9.88
C GLY A 429 25.80 9.43 8.52
N ASN A 430 26.08 10.74 8.45
CA ASN A 430 26.11 11.45 7.17
C ASN A 430 27.27 10.96 6.29
N GLN A 431 28.43 10.67 6.89
CA GLN A 431 29.58 10.13 6.16
C GLN A 431 29.33 8.72 5.64
N LEU A 432 28.74 7.83 6.44
CA LEU A 432 28.31 6.49 6.01
C LEU A 432 27.32 6.60 4.85
N ASN A 433 26.29 7.45 5.00
CA ASN A 433 25.25 7.62 3.99
C ASN A 433 25.78 8.19 2.67
N GLN A 434 26.92 8.88 2.67
CA GLN A 434 27.56 9.45 1.49
C GLN A 434 28.77 8.63 1.00
N SER A 435 29.11 7.52 1.67
CA SER A 435 30.29 6.75 1.31
C SER A 435 30.12 6.12 -0.07
N THR A 436 31.20 6.11 -0.86
CA THR A 436 31.20 5.47 -2.17
C THR A 436 30.89 3.97 -2.05
N GLU A 437 31.34 3.31 -0.98
CA GLU A 437 31.05 1.91 -0.71
C GLU A 437 29.54 1.62 -0.59
N ILE A 438 28.78 2.54 0.03
CA ILE A 438 27.31 2.45 0.10
C ILE A 438 26.66 2.85 -1.22
N GLN A 439 27.08 3.94 -1.85
CA GLN A 439 26.45 4.45 -3.07
C GLN A 439 26.65 3.53 -4.29
N GLU A 440 27.75 2.77 -4.32
CA GLU A 440 28.10 1.84 -5.41
C GLU A 440 27.96 0.37 -5.00
N ILE A 441 27.46 0.09 -3.79
CA ILE A 441 27.24 -1.27 -3.27
C ILE A 441 28.51 -2.14 -3.36
N ALA A 442 29.68 -1.53 -3.12
CA ALA A 442 30.98 -2.21 -3.26
C ALA A 442 31.14 -3.41 -2.31
N TYR A 443 30.36 -3.41 -1.22
CA TYR A 443 30.29 -4.49 -0.24
C TYR A 443 29.47 -5.70 -0.73
N GLY A 444 28.75 -5.64 -1.85
CA GLY A 444 27.74 -6.65 -2.21
C GLY A 444 28.26 -8.06 -2.51
N GLY A 445 29.51 -8.21 -2.96
CA GLY A 445 30.15 -9.53 -3.11
C GLY A 445 29.32 -10.52 -3.93
N ASN A 446 29.08 -11.71 -3.37
CA ASN A 446 28.26 -12.73 -4.02
C ASN A 446 26.77 -12.68 -3.64
N LEU A 447 26.33 -11.67 -2.88
CA LEU A 447 25.07 -11.67 -2.13
C LEU A 447 23.83 -11.29 -2.92
N GLY A 448 23.94 -11.04 -4.21
CA GLY A 448 22.81 -10.72 -5.08
C GLY A 448 23.05 -11.22 -6.51
N PRO A 449 21.98 -11.33 -7.32
CA PRO A 449 22.05 -11.95 -8.64
C PRO A 449 22.83 -11.12 -9.66
N TYR A 450 22.92 -9.80 -9.47
CA TYR A 450 23.69 -8.89 -10.33
C TYR A 450 24.66 -8.04 -9.49
N THR A 451 25.67 -7.50 -10.15
CA THR A 451 26.67 -6.59 -9.58
C THR A 451 26.41 -5.19 -10.10
N PHE A 452 26.39 -4.20 -9.21
CA PHE A 452 26.26 -2.78 -9.57
C PHE A 452 27.33 -2.39 -10.60
N GLU A 453 26.93 -1.79 -11.71
CA GLU A 453 27.86 -1.25 -12.71
C GLU A 453 27.86 0.27 -12.71
N ARG A 454 26.67 0.90 -12.84
CA ARG A 454 26.54 2.36 -12.86
C ARG A 454 25.09 2.81 -12.64
N TRP A 455 24.94 4.05 -12.20
CA TRP A 455 23.64 4.72 -12.09
C TRP A 455 23.72 6.17 -12.58
N ASP A 456 23.13 6.41 -13.75
CA ASP A 456 22.91 7.75 -14.28
C ASP A 456 21.54 8.22 -13.81
N ARG A 457 21.53 9.20 -12.89
CA ARG A 457 20.30 9.71 -12.28
C ARG A 457 19.34 10.24 -13.33
N GLU A 458 18.05 9.95 -13.14
CA GLU A 458 16.93 10.29 -14.02
C GLU A 458 17.04 9.70 -15.44
N SER A 459 17.91 8.70 -15.64
CA SER A 459 18.19 8.11 -16.95
C SER A 459 18.20 6.58 -16.90
N VAL A 460 19.23 5.98 -16.29
CA VAL A 460 19.38 4.52 -16.29
C VAL A 460 20.22 4.00 -15.13
N PHE A 461 19.74 2.95 -14.49
CA PHE A 461 20.51 2.09 -13.59
C PHE A 461 20.91 0.82 -14.35
N VAL A 462 22.17 0.39 -14.23
CA VAL A 462 22.70 -0.81 -14.88
C VAL A 462 23.42 -1.69 -13.86
N ALA A 463 23.08 -2.97 -13.86
CA ALA A 463 23.78 -4.02 -13.15
C ALA A 463 24.14 -5.15 -14.13
N THR A 464 25.27 -5.81 -13.89
CA THR A 464 25.80 -6.91 -14.72
C THR A 464 25.65 -8.24 -13.99
N ARG A 465 25.52 -9.34 -14.72
CA ARG A 465 25.37 -10.68 -14.12
C ARG A 465 26.44 -10.96 -13.06
N ASN A 466 26.02 -11.44 -11.89
CA ASN A 466 26.95 -11.91 -10.86
C ASN A 466 27.27 -13.40 -11.08
N ASP A 467 28.44 -13.68 -11.65
CA ASP A 467 28.86 -15.04 -11.92
C ASP A 467 29.20 -15.84 -10.64
N ASP A 468 29.37 -15.16 -9.50
CA ASP A 468 29.66 -15.78 -8.20
C ASP A 468 28.43 -15.90 -7.30
N TYR A 469 27.24 -15.52 -7.79
CA TYR A 469 25.99 -15.45 -7.02
C TYR A 469 25.73 -16.69 -6.15
N TYR A 470 25.59 -16.50 -4.83
CA TYR A 470 25.55 -17.57 -3.84
C TYR A 470 24.42 -18.60 -4.04
N LEU A 471 23.23 -18.19 -4.53
CA LEU A 471 22.14 -19.15 -4.74
C LEU A 471 22.43 -20.13 -5.86
N ARG A 472 23.40 -19.89 -6.74
CA ARG A 472 23.74 -20.84 -7.81
C ARG A 472 24.22 -22.20 -7.29
N ASP A 473 24.65 -22.26 -6.03
CA ASP A 473 25.04 -23.50 -5.35
C ASP A 473 23.86 -24.18 -4.63
N VAL A 474 22.66 -23.58 -4.68
CA VAL A 474 21.43 -24.07 -4.08
C VAL A 474 20.57 -24.77 -5.14
N GLU A 475 20.02 -25.94 -4.78
CA GLU A 475 19.16 -26.71 -5.68
C GLU A 475 18.00 -25.86 -6.22
N GLY A 476 17.81 -25.89 -7.56
CA GLY A 476 16.74 -25.13 -8.23
C GLY A 476 17.13 -23.73 -8.69
N TYR A 477 18.35 -23.27 -8.37
CA TYR A 477 18.89 -21.98 -8.81
C TYR A 477 20.10 -22.12 -9.75
N ASP A 478 20.37 -23.34 -10.22
CA ASP A 478 21.44 -23.66 -11.14
C ASP A 478 21.45 -22.72 -12.35
N GLY A 479 22.54 -21.98 -12.54
CA GLY A 479 22.72 -21.10 -13.71
C GLY A 479 21.99 -19.75 -13.65
N THR A 480 21.27 -19.44 -12.56
CA THR A 480 20.69 -18.10 -12.35
C THR A 480 21.78 -17.04 -12.09
N PRO A 481 21.51 -15.75 -12.37
CA PRO A 481 20.40 -15.29 -13.22
C PRO A 481 20.71 -15.47 -14.72
N TYR A 482 19.72 -15.27 -15.58
CA TYR A 482 19.80 -15.61 -17.01
C TYR A 482 19.92 -14.41 -17.97
N PHE A 483 20.15 -13.20 -17.45
CA PHE A 483 20.48 -12.04 -18.28
C PHE A 483 21.93 -11.61 -18.05
N GLU A 484 22.57 -11.09 -19.09
CA GLU A 484 23.93 -10.53 -19.00
C GLU A 484 23.91 -9.17 -18.28
N GLU A 485 22.84 -8.39 -18.48
CA GLU A 485 22.60 -7.10 -17.85
C GLU A 485 21.16 -6.98 -17.35
N TYR A 486 20.98 -6.31 -16.22
CA TYR A 486 19.69 -5.88 -15.71
C TYR A 486 19.64 -4.35 -15.65
N LYS A 487 18.60 -3.75 -16.22
CA LYS A 487 18.49 -2.30 -16.40
C LYS A 487 17.15 -1.79 -15.90
N TYR A 488 17.18 -0.63 -15.26
CA TYR A 488 16.00 0.22 -15.08
C TYR A 488 16.22 1.50 -15.88
N GLN A 489 15.39 1.73 -16.88
CA GLN A 489 15.43 2.91 -17.74
C GLN A 489 14.25 3.83 -17.39
N VAL A 490 14.55 5.11 -17.15
CA VAL A 490 13.57 6.11 -16.74
C VAL A 490 13.06 6.86 -17.97
N PHE A 491 11.74 6.94 -18.11
CA PHE A 491 11.06 7.65 -19.18
C PHE A 491 10.18 8.75 -18.58
N GLY A 492 10.49 10.01 -18.89
CA GLY A 492 9.67 11.13 -18.42
C GLY A 492 8.25 11.16 -18.99
N GLU A 493 8.04 10.54 -20.17
CA GLU A 493 6.76 10.50 -20.87
C GLU A 493 6.24 9.07 -21.01
N GLN A 494 5.02 8.81 -20.52
CA GLN A 494 4.40 7.47 -20.54
C GLN A 494 4.26 6.94 -21.98
N SER A 495 3.92 7.81 -22.94
CA SER A 495 3.79 7.43 -24.35
C SER A 495 5.10 6.94 -24.96
N THR A 496 6.24 7.51 -24.54
CA THR A 496 7.57 7.10 -24.99
C THR A 496 7.93 5.75 -24.38
N ARG A 497 7.68 5.57 -23.08
CA ARG A 497 7.86 4.28 -22.39
C ARG A 497 7.08 3.15 -23.05
N LEU A 498 5.79 3.37 -23.30
CA LEU A 498 4.90 2.40 -23.93
C LEU A 498 5.29 2.11 -25.38
N SER A 499 5.83 3.10 -26.10
CA SER A 499 6.38 2.88 -27.46
C SER A 499 7.65 2.03 -27.43
N ALA A 500 8.55 2.26 -26.47
CA ALA A 500 9.76 1.45 -26.28
C ALA A 500 9.43 0.01 -25.86
N PHE A 501 8.35 -0.17 -25.09
CA PHE A 501 7.80 -1.49 -24.80
C PHE A 501 7.21 -2.15 -26.06
N GLU A 502 6.41 -1.43 -26.85
CA GLU A 502 5.84 -1.96 -28.10
C GLU A 502 6.91 -2.42 -29.12
N THR A 503 8.07 -1.77 -29.16
CA THR A 503 9.18 -2.14 -30.06
C THR A 503 10.13 -3.21 -29.51
N GLY A 504 9.97 -3.62 -28.24
CA GLY A 504 10.85 -4.60 -27.60
C GLY A 504 12.15 -4.04 -27.02
N GLU A 505 12.35 -2.71 -27.02
CA GLU A 505 13.49 -2.06 -26.35
C GLU A 505 13.40 -2.19 -24.81
N VAL A 506 12.17 -2.18 -24.29
CA VAL A 506 11.85 -2.44 -22.89
C VAL A 506 11.27 -3.85 -22.75
N SER A 507 11.86 -4.65 -21.86
CA SER A 507 11.44 -6.02 -21.55
C SER A 507 10.17 -6.07 -20.72
N ALA A 508 9.99 -5.12 -19.79
CA ALA A 508 8.82 -5.05 -18.92
C ALA A 508 8.48 -3.62 -18.48
N THR A 509 7.20 -3.32 -18.29
CA THR A 509 6.73 -2.02 -17.78
C THR A 509 5.30 -2.12 -17.24
N GLY A 510 4.89 -1.16 -16.40
CA GLY A 510 3.50 -1.02 -15.99
C GLY A 510 2.63 -0.45 -17.13
N ILE A 511 1.47 -1.05 -17.34
CA ILE A 511 0.50 -0.71 -18.38
C ILE A 511 -0.72 0.00 -17.75
N PRO A 512 -1.13 1.18 -18.23
CA PRO A 512 -2.39 1.78 -17.77
C PRO A 512 -3.59 1.00 -18.32
N SER A 513 -4.67 0.91 -17.55
CA SER A 513 -5.90 0.18 -17.91
C SER A 513 -6.46 0.59 -19.28
N ALA A 514 -6.36 1.87 -19.65
CA ALA A 514 -6.81 2.39 -20.94
C ALA A 514 -6.00 1.87 -22.16
N LYS A 515 -4.81 1.27 -21.94
CA LYS A 515 -3.95 0.71 -22.99
C LYS A 515 -3.78 -0.80 -22.89
N ALA A 516 -4.34 -1.45 -21.87
CA ALA A 516 -4.19 -2.88 -21.62
C ALA A 516 -4.54 -3.75 -22.83
N THR A 517 -5.76 -3.59 -23.36
CA THR A 517 -6.23 -4.34 -24.54
C THR A 517 -5.32 -4.22 -25.76
N LYS A 518 -4.71 -3.04 -25.98
CA LYS A 518 -3.76 -2.86 -27.08
C LYS A 518 -2.58 -3.83 -26.94
N PHE A 519 -2.02 -3.99 -25.75
CA PHE A 519 -0.85 -4.84 -25.50
C PHE A 519 -1.21 -6.31 -25.29
N GLU A 520 -2.44 -6.61 -24.88
CA GLU A 520 -2.96 -7.98 -24.87
C GLU A 520 -3.15 -8.53 -26.29
N ASP A 521 -3.53 -7.69 -27.25
CA ASP A 521 -3.76 -8.07 -28.65
C ASP A 521 -2.46 -8.22 -29.48
N LEU A 522 -1.31 -7.79 -28.94
CA LEU A 522 -0.01 -7.90 -29.63
C LEU A 522 0.65 -9.25 -29.35
N ASP A 523 0.94 -10.02 -30.41
CA ASP A 523 1.66 -11.31 -30.32
C ASP A 523 3.06 -11.19 -29.65
N SER A 524 3.64 -9.99 -29.62
CA SER A 524 4.97 -9.71 -29.06
C SER A 524 4.96 -9.41 -27.57
N THR A 525 3.80 -9.22 -26.94
CA THR A 525 3.69 -8.86 -25.52
C THR A 525 2.67 -9.73 -24.79
N LYS A 526 2.76 -9.70 -23.46
CA LYS A 526 1.74 -10.23 -22.57
C LYS A 526 1.52 -9.25 -21.43
N VAL A 527 0.27 -9.14 -20.99
CA VAL A 527 -0.12 -8.35 -19.83
C VAL A 527 -0.56 -9.32 -18.74
N ILE A 528 0.07 -9.22 -17.57
CA ILE A 528 -0.22 -10.03 -16.40
C ILE A 528 -0.86 -9.13 -15.35
N GLN A 529 -2.13 -9.40 -15.06
CA GLN A 529 -2.88 -8.76 -13.99
C GLN A 529 -2.45 -9.35 -12.64
N THR A 530 -2.16 -8.49 -11.66
CA THR A 530 -1.89 -8.91 -10.28
C THR A 530 -2.74 -8.12 -9.29
N PRO A 531 -3.27 -8.75 -8.23
CA PRO A 531 -4.05 -8.04 -7.24
C PRO A 531 -3.25 -6.94 -6.53
N ASN A 532 -3.87 -5.79 -6.30
CA ASN A 532 -3.30 -4.71 -5.49
C ASN A 532 -3.83 -4.79 -4.05
N ALA A 533 -2.98 -4.49 -3.07
CA ALA A 533 -3.35 -4.55 -1.66
C ALA A 533 -4.17 -3.32 -1.17
N PHE A 534 -4.32 -2.27 -1.97
CA PHE A 534 -5.02 -1.05 -1.55
C PHE A 534 -6.52 -1.13 -1.84
N CYS A 535 -7.32 -0.98 -0.77
CA CYS A 535 -8.76 -0.83 -0.87
C CYS A 535 -9.09 0.64 -1.11
N SER A 536 -9.75 0.93 -2.23
CA SER A 536 -10.26 2.27 -2.52
C SER A 536 -11.52 2.55 -1.71
N ILE A 537 -11.56 3.74 -1.09
CA ILE A 537 -12.62 4.14 -0.17
C ILE A 537 -13.28 5.47 -0.58
N LEU A 538 -14.57 5.59 -0.29
CA LEU A 538 -15.24 6.89 -0.15
C LEU A 538 -15.43 7.14 1.34
N ALA A 539 -14.65 8.07 1.89
CA ALA A 539 -14.74 8.39 3.31
C ALA A 539 -15.95 9.28 3.61
N TYR A 540 -16.57 9.05 4.77
CA TYR A 540 -17.70 9.81 5.30
C TYR A 540 -17.24 10.67 6.47
N ASN A 541 -17.36 12.00 6.39
CA ASN A 541 -16.93 12.87 7.49
C ASN A 541 -17.90 12.79 8.68
N GLN A 542 -17.54 12.01 9.70
CA GLN A 542 -18.32 11.88 10.94
C GLN A 542 -17.85 12.89 12.01
N ARG A 543 -16.87 13.76 11.71
CA ARG A 543 -16.38 14.79 12.65
C ARG A 543 -17.32 15.97 12.75
N ALA A 544 -16.96 16.97 13.56
CA ALA A 544 -17.82 18.11 13.89
C ALA A 544 -18.15 19.03 12.69
N ASN A 545 -17.36 18.98 11.61
CA ASN A 545 -17.56 19.78 10.40
C ASN A 545 -18.10 18.97 9.21
N GLY A 546 -18.53 17.73 9.40
CA GLY A 546 -19.24 16.96 8.37
C GLY A 546 -20.76 17.03 8.58
N TRP A 547 -21.53 16.61 7.57
CA TRP A 547 -22.97 16.43 7.68
C TRP A 547 -23.31 15.50 8.87
N ASP A 548 -24.05 16.02 9.84
CA ASP A 548 -24.26 15.39 11.15
C ASP A 548 -24.93 14.02 11.05
N GLN A 549 -25.77 13.81 10.03
CA GLN A 549 -26.44 12.55 9.72
C GLN A 549 -25.45 11.42 9.37
N LEU A 550 -24.23 11.73 8.93
CA LEU A 550 -23.19 10.72 8.67
C LEU A 550 -22.75 9.99 9.95
N ARG A 551 -23.13 10.47 11.15
CA ARG A 551 -22.90 9.75 12.40
C ARG A 551 -23.86 8.57 12.59
N THR A 552 -24.99 8.55 11.90
CA THR A 552 -25.96 7.45 11.89
C THR A 552 -25.49 6.35 10.95
N ARG A 553 -25.39 5.12 11.47
CA ARG A 553 -24.88 3.96 10.72
C ARG A 553 -25.73 3.67 9.49
N GLU A 554 -27.05 3.70 9.66
CA GLU A 554 -28.04 3.39 8.62
C GLU A 554 -27.99 4.41 7.47
N VAL A 555 -27.68 5.68 7.77
CA VAL A 555 -27.46 6.71 6.74
C VAL A 555 -26.23 6.37 5.89
N ARG A 556 -25.09 6.06 6.51
CA ARG A 556 -23.87 5.64 5.78
C ARG A 556 -24.10 4.36 4.97
N TYR A 557 -24.87 3.42 5.52
CA TYR A 557 -25.25 2.19 4.84
C TYR A 557 -26.10 2.48 3.60
N ALA A 558 -27.11 3.34 3.71
CA ALA A 558 -27.93 3.77 2.58
C ALA A 558 -27.10 4.47 1.48
N LEU A 559 -26.16 5.35 1.87
CA LEU A 559 -25.24 5.99 0.92
C LEU A 559 -24.32 4.98 0.21
N SER A 560 -23.94 3.89 0.89
CA SER A 560 -23.13 2.83 0.28
C SER A 560 -23.94 1.94 -0.67
N MET A 561 -25.20 1.67 -0.34
CA MET A 561 -26.16 0.99 -1.22
C MET A 561 -26.51 1.79 -2.48
N GLY A 562 -26.42 3.13 -2.39
CA GLY A 562 -26.70 4.03 -3.49
C GLY A 562 -25.70 3.96 -4.64
N VAL A 563 -24.47 3.49 -4.39
CA VAL A 563 -23.38 3.47 -5.37
C VAL A 563 -23.30 2.10 -6.04
N ASN A 564 -23.46 2.04 -7.37
CA ASN A 564 -23.28 0.82 -8.14
C ASN A 564 -21.79 0.45 -8.30
N LYS A 565 -21.30 -0.46 -7.48
CA LYS A 565 -19.87 -0.86 -7.48
C LYS A 565 -19.51 -1.66 -8.73
N GLN A 566 -20.44 -2.47 -9.25
CA GLN A 566 -20.21 -3.25 -10.46
C GLN A 566 -19.98 -2.35 -11.66
N THR A 567 -20.73 -1.24 -11.76
CA THR A 567 -20.56 -0.27 -12.85
C THR A 567 -19.22 0.46 -12.79
N ILE A 568 -18.72 0.77 -11.58
CA ILE A 568 -17.37 1.33 -11.41
C ILE A 568 -16.35 0.35 -12.01
N VAL A 569 -16.32 -0.88 -11.49
CA VAL A 569 -15.38 -1.91 -11.91
C VAL A 569 -15.49 -2.26 -13.41
N GLU A 570 -16.68 -2.52 -13.93
CA GLU A 570 -16.86 -2.98 -15.32
C GLU A 570 -16.72 -1.87 -16.35
N ASN A 571 -17.27 -0.68 -16.09
CA ASN A 571 -17.41 0.36 -17.11
C ASN A 571 -16.38 1.48 -16.95
N ILE A 572 -16.01 1.84 -15.73
CA ILE A 572 -15.02 2.90 -15.48
C ILE A 572 -13.61 2.27 -15.49
N ASP A 573 -13.39 1.21 -14.71
CA ASP A 573 -12.10 0.51 -14.60
C ASP A 573 -11.91 -0.58 -15.66
N ARG A 574 -12.93 -0.82 -16.49
CA ARG A 574 -12.87 -1.70 -17.67
C ARG A 574 -12.57 -3.17 -17.31
N GLY A 575 -12.98 -3.60 -16.12
CA GLY A 575 -12.73 -4.94 -15.59
C GLY A 575 -11.36 -5.11 -14.91
N TYR A 576 -10.56 -4.06 -14.80
CA TYR A 576 -9.24 -4.09 -14.13
C TYR A 576 -9.33 -3.64 -12.67
N ALA A 577 -10.33 -4.15 -11.96
CA ALA A 577 -10.54 -3.95 -10.53
C ALA A 577 -11.45 -5.06 -10.00
N GLU A 578 -11.52 -5.22 -8.69
CA GLU A 578 -12.45 -6.12 -8.01
C GLU A 578 -13.35 -5.33 -7.07
N VAL A 579 -14.62 -5.71 -6.97
CA VAL A 579 -15.58 -5.03 -6.08
C VAL A 579 -15.20 -5.26 -4.62
N ALA A 580 -15.17 -4.20 -3.81
CA ALA A 580 -14.94 -4.29 -2.37
C ALA A 580 -16.25 -4.16 -1.57
N HIS A 581 -16.37 -4.98 -0.53
CA HIS A 581 -17.47 -4.91 0.46
C HIS A 581 -16.98 -4.72 1.90
N THR A 582 -15.70 -4.95 2.12
CA THR A 582 -14.98 -4.78 3.37
C THR A 582 -13.54 -4.40 3.06
N HIS A 583 -12.73 -4.16 4.09
CA HIS A 583 -11.34 -3.70 3.93
C HIS A 583 -10.37 -4.77 3.43
N GLN A 584 -10.79 -6.03 3.35
CA GLN A 584 -9.94 -7.17 3.02
C GLN A 584 -10.24 -7.73 1.62
N PRO A 585 -9.22 -7.95 0.77
CA PRO A 585 -9.39 -8.49 -0.58
C PRO A 585 -9.51 -10.01 -0.58
N GLU A 586 -10.13 -10.55 -1.63
CA GLU A 586 -10.42 -11.99 -1.74
C GLU A 586 -9.17 -12.87 -1.85
N PHE A 587 -8.06 -12.34 -2.36
CA PHE A 587 -6.80 -13.08 -2.48
C PHE A 587 -6.06 -13.27 -1.13
N SER A 588 -6.51 -12.64 -0.06
CA SER A 588 -5.94 -12.87 1.27
C SER A 588 -6.37 -14.22 1.82
N GLU A 589 -5.43 -15.00 2.35
CA GLU A 589 -5.73 -16.24 3.09
C GLU A 589 -6.66 -16.03 4.30
N TRP A 590 -6.69 -14.80 4.84
CA TRP A 590 -7.49 -14.42 6.00
C TRP A 590 -8.89 -13.93 5.63
N PHE A 591 -9.20 -13.81 4.32
CA PHE A 591 -10.51 -13.36 3.87
C PHE A 591 -11.59 -14.42 4.17
N ASP A 592 -12.64 -13.99 4.84
CA ASP A 592 -13.85 -14.76 5.10
C ASP A 592 -15.03 -13.79 5.05
N ASP A 593 -15.84 -13.91 3.99
CA ASP A 593 -16.99 -13.05 3.73
C ASP A 593 -18.30 -13.56 4.34
N SER A 594 -18.27 -14.64 5.13
CA SER A 594 -19.47 -15.24 5.73
C SER A 594 -20.27 -14.31 6.64
N LYS A 595 -19.64 -13.23 7.11
CA LYS A 595 -20.24 -12.18 7.96
C LYS A 595 -20.30 -10.81 7.26
N VAL A 596 -19.83 -10.72 6.02
CA VAL A 596 -19.75 -9.46 5.28
C VAL A 596 -21.10 -9.13 4.65
N GLU A 597 -21.58 -7.93 4.90
CA GLU A 597 -22.76 -7.38 4.24
C GLU A 597 -22.36 -6.68 2.93
N LYS A 598 -22.84 -7.20 1.80
CA LYS A 598 -22.51 -6.68 0.46
C LYS A 598 -23.44 -5.51 0.10
N THR A 599 -22.91 -4.29 0.09
CA THR A 599 -23.60 -3.06 -0.35
C THR A 599 -23.20 -2.68 -1.78
N GLY A 600 -24.10 -2.02 -2.51
CA GLY A 600 -23.81 -1.47 -3.84
C GLY A 600 -23.78 -2.50 -4.97
N VAL A 601 -24.30 -3.70 -4.71
CA VAL A 601 -24.48 -4.80 -5.66
C VAL A 601 -25.79 -5.55 -5.39
N GLY A 602 -26.31 -6.27 -6.40
CA GLY A 602 -27.46 -7.16 -6.27
C GLY A 602 -28.67 -6.53 -5.59
N GLU A 603 -29.33 -7.26 -4.68
CA GLU A 603 -30.52 -6.77 -3.95
C GLU A 603 -30.22 -5.63 -2.95
N ASN A 604 -28.93 -5.36 -2.67
CA ASN A 604 -28.46 -4.30 -1.78
C ASN A 604 -27.88 -3.11 -2.54
N TYR A 605 -28.32 -2.95 -3.79
CA TYR A 605 -28.16 -1.77 -4.62
C TYR A 605 -29.52 -1.22 -5.00
N GLY A 606 -29.62 0.11 -5.12
CA GLY A 606 -30.76 0.77 -5.75
C GLY A 606 -31.18 2.05 -5.05
N ALA A 607 -31.43 3.09 -5.84
CA ALA A 607 -31.80 4.41 -5.35
C ALA A 607 -33.10 4.39 -4.52
N ALA A 608 -34.12 3.61 -4.92
CA ALA A 608 -35.38 3.52 -4.20
C ALA A 608 -35.21 2.93 -2.78
N LYS A 609 -34.47 1.82 -2.66
CA LYS A 609 -34.19 1.18 -1.37
C LYS A 609 -33.31 2.06 -0.48
N ALA A 610 -32.30 2.72 -1.06
CA ALA A 610 -31.46 3.68 -0.36
C ALA A 610 -32.26 4.90 0.14
N LYS A 611 -33.16 5.45 -0.70
CA LYS A 611 -34.09 6.53 -0.31
C LYS A 611 -34.98 6.14 0.86
N GLN A 612 -35.59 4.95 0.80
CA GLN A 612 -36.42 4.47 1.91
C GLN A 612 -35.61 4.35 3.21
N MET A 613 -34.41 3.78 3.14
CA MET A 613 -33.55 3.67 4.33
C MET A 613 -33.13 5.03 4.88
N LEU A 614 -32.91 6.04 4.03
CA LEU A 614 -32.68 7.41 4.47
C LEU A 614 -33.93 7.99 5.17
N ALA A 615 -35.10 7.87 4.56
CA ALA A 615 -36.36 8.39 5.13
C ALA A 615 -36.65 7.81 6.52
N ASP A 616 -36.33 6.53 6.73
CA ASP A 616 -36.58 5.82 7.99
C ASP A 616 -35.59 6.20 9.11
N ASN A 617 -34.40 6.75 8.78
CA ASN A 617 -33.28 6.86 9.72
C ASN A 617 -32.66 8.26 9.85
N LEU A 618 -33.03 9.22 9.00
CA LEU A 618 -32.66 10.61 9.18
C LEU A 618 -33.38 11.22 10.39
N SER A 619 -32.82 12.28 10.98
CA SER A 619 -33.53 13.02 12.02
C SER A 619 -34.83 13.63 11.48
N GLY A 620 -35.83 13.79 12.35
CA GLY A 620 -37.22 14.11 11.93
C GLY A 620 -37.43 15.51 11.32
N ASP A 621 -36.38 16.29 11.18
CA ASP A 621 -36.28 17.56 10.49
C ASP A 621 -35.82 17.43 9.02
N TYR A 622 -35.50 16.22 8.57
CA TYR A 622 -35.28 15.89 7.16
C TYR A 622 -36.51 15.18 6.59
N GLY A 623 -36.72 15.32 5.28
CA GLY A 623 -37.82 14.66 4.58
C GLY A 623 -37.59 14.62 3.07
N PHE A 624 -38.46 13.90 2.37
CA PHE A 624 -38.48 13.89 0.91
C PHE A 624 -39.67 14.72 0.40
N GLU A 625 -39.46 15.51 -0.65
CA GLU A 625 -40.45 16.37 -1.33
C GLU A 625 -40.54 16.14 -2.84
#